data_AF-A0A930NWP6-F1
#
_entry.id   AF-A0A930NWP6-F1
#
_cell.length_a   1.000
_cell.length_b   1.000
_cell.length_c   1.000
_cell.angle_alpha   90.00
_cell.angle_beta   90.00
_cell.angle_gamma   90.00
#
_symmetry.space_group_name_H-M   'P 1'
#
loop_
_entity.id
_entity.type
_entity.pdbx_description
1 polymer ?
#
loop_
_entity_poly.entity_id
_entity_poly.type
_entity_poly.pdbx_seq_one_letter_code
_entity_poly.pdbx_strand_id
1 'polypeptide(L)'
;MTSISEERKKVLRSKLKEMGNYGVQERSPEESPFYDQPTELERDLEKLQSDEPQEAKEEEPVARTSAAEQTAEPLRAKKNKDKGSREDALSAKLSFEEYRERYLGHSQCSNGKSGFTINSEVLQLLRDVLRDVRAKTTLTAYIENILLEHLKENQAMLNKTAAQYKRNQTLNL
;
A
#
# COMPACT_ATOMS: atom_id res chain seq x y z
N MET A 1 19.01 34.42 -38.45
CA MET A 1 17.83 33.62 -38.07
C MET A 1 18.30 32.60 -37.05
N THR A 2 17.67 32.50 -35.88
CA THR A 2 17.99 31.46 -34.89
C THR A 2 17.66 30.10 -35.47
N SER A 3 18.46 29.08 -35.14
CA SER A 3 18.22 27.74 -35.68
C SER A 3 16.93 27.18 -35.08
N ILE A 4 16.13 26.46 -35.88
CA ILE A 4 14.86 25.86 -35.42
C ILE A 4 15.04 24.97 -34.18
N SER A 5 16.23 24.38 -34.03
CA SER A 5 16.61 23.59 -32.85
C SER A 5 16.75 24.44 -31.59
N GLU A 6 17.28 25.66 -31.70
CA GLU A 6 17.41 26.59 -30.56
C GLU A 6 16.04 27.10 -30.11
N GLU A 7 15.16 27.38 -31.07
CA GLU A 7 13.80 27.84 -30.78
C GLU A 7 12.98 26.76 -30.05
N ARG A 8 13.07 25.51 -30.51
CA ARG A 8 12.45 24.37 -29.81
C ARG A 8 12.99 24.17 -28.40
N LYS A 9 14.31 24.25 -28.20
CA LYS A 9 14.95 24.17 -26.88
C LYS A 9 14.46 25.29 -25.95
N LYS A 10 14.30 26.51 -26.48
CA LYS A 10 13.79 27.65 -25.73
C LYS A 10 12.33 27.43 -25.29
N VAL A 11 11.47 26.96 -26.20
CA VAL A 11 10.06 26.66 -25.89
C VAL A 11 9.96 25.58 -24.81
N LEU A 12 10.73 24.49 -24.94
CA LEU A 12 10.74 23.41 -23.97
C LEU A 12 11.16 23.89 -22.57
N ARG A 13 12.26 24.65 -22.48
CA ARG A 13 12.73 25.22 -21.20
C ARG A 13 11.70 26.14 -20.57
N SER A 14 11.08 27.02 -21.38
CA SER A 14 10.03 27.91 -20.89
C SER A 14 8.85 27.13 -20.33
N LYS A 15 8.44 26.06 -20.99
CA LYS A 15 7.29 25.26 -20.56
C LYS A 15 7.59 24.42 -19.32
N LEU A 16 8.80 23.86 -19.20
CA LEU A 16 9.23 23.16 -17.99
C LEU A 16 9.26 24.09 -16.77
N LYS A 17 9.74 25.33 -16.94
CA LYS A 17 9.71 26.34 -15.87
C LYS A 17 8.28 26.70 -15.46
N GLU A 18 7.39 26.87 -16.43
CA GLU A 18 5.96 27.12 -16.17
C GLU A 18 5.30 25.97 -15.40
N MET A 19 5.59 24.71 -15.78
CA MET A 19 5.07 23.53 -15.08
C MET A 19 5.66 23.37 -13.68
N GLY A 20 6.91 23.75 -13.45
CA GLY A 20 7.54 23.71 -12.13
C GLY A 20 6.89 24.65 -11.11
N ASN A 21 6.35 25.76 -11.58
CA ASN A 21 5.64 26.73 -10.74
C ASN A 21 4.15 26.42 -10.58
N TYR A 22 3.65 25.35 -11.20
CA TYR A 22 2.23 25.02 -11.17
C TYR A 22 1.82 24.47 -9.80
N GLY A 23 0.91 25.16 -9.11
CA GLY A 23 0.45 24.78 -7.77
C GLY A 23 1.29 25.34 -6.61
N VAL A 24 2.33 26.14 -6.91
CA VAL A 24 3.09 26.89 -5.90
C VAL A 24 2.47 28.29 -5.81
N GLN A 25 2.00 28.67 -4.63
CA GLN A 25 1.51 30.02 -4.38
C GLN A 25 2.68 30.87 -3.88
N GLU A 26 3.12 31.84 -4.68
CA GLU A 26 4.11 32.83 -4.23
C GLU A 26 3.50 33.59 -3.04
N ARG A 27 4.03 33.36 -1.84
CA ARG A 27 3.62 34.09 -0.64
C ARG A 27 4.64 35.16 -0.34
N SER A 28 4.18 36.37 -0.03
CA SER A 28 5.07 37.37 0.52
C SER A 28 5.47 36.96 1.96
N PRO A 29 6.66 37.37 2.43
CA PRO A 29 7.07 37.08 3.81
C PRO A 29 6.13 37.69 4.86
N GLU A 30 5.33 38.70 4.49
CA GLU A 30 4.32 39.35 5.33
C GLU A 30 3.05 38.50 5.49
N GLU A 31 2.72 37.67 4.49
CA GLU A 31 1.56 36.75 4.50
C GLU A 31 1.85 35.42 5.21
N SER A 32 3.12 35.07 5.41
CA SER A 32 3.55 33.84 6.10
C SER A 32 4.58 34.11 7.20
N PRO A 33 4.23 34.89 8.24
CA PRO A 33 5.13 35.18 9.37
C PRO A 33 5.44 33.97 10.26
N PHE A 34 4.79 32.83 10.02
CA PHE A 34 5.03 31.56 10.72
C PHE A 34 6.01 30.63 9.99
N TYR A 35 6.35 30.90 8.73
CA TYR A 35 7.32 30.11 8.00
C TYR A 35 8.73 30.65 8.24
N ASP A 36 9.66 29.74 8.51
CA ASP A 36 11.08 30.07 8.62
C ASP A 36 11.59 30.66 7.30
N GLN A 37 12.36 31.74 7.40
CA GLN A 37 13.04 32.28 6.23
C GLN A 37 14.14 31.31 5.80
N PRO A 38 14.34 31.12 4.47
CA PRO A 38 15.39 30.24 3.98
C PRO A 38 16.74 30.67 4.54
N THR A 39 17.50 29.67 5.00
CA THR A 39 18.82 29.88 5.60
C THR A 39 19.80 30.43 4.55
N GLU A 40 20.84 31.14 4.98
CA GLU A 40 21.79 31.76 4.04
C GLU A 40 22.42 30.76 3.06
N LEU A 41 22.59 29.50 3.50
CA LEU A 41 23.09 28.40 2.68
C LEU A 41 22.14 28.00 1.54
N GLU A 42 20.83 28.01 1.77
CA GLU A 42 19.82 27.73 0.73
C GLU A 42 19.72 28.89 -0.26
N ARG A 43 19.85 30.11 0.24
CA ARG A 43 19.84 31.33 -0.58
C ARG A 43 21.01 31.36 -1.57
N ASP A 44 22.17 30.84 -1.17
CA ASP A 44 23.34 30.69 -2.03
C ASP A 44 23.16 29.57 -3.06
N LEU A 45 22.42 28.51 -2.71
CA LEU A 45 22.08 27.40 -3.61
C LEU A 45 21.13 27.82 -4.73
N GLU A 46 20.11 28.62 -4.43
CA GLU A 46 19.20 29.19 -5.46
C GLU A 46 19.92 30.13 -6.42
N LYS A 47 20.90 30.91 -5.91
CA LYS A 47 21.75 31.77 -6.76
C LYS A 47 22.61 30.93 -7.72
N LEU A 48 23.12 29.79 -7.26
CA LEU A 48 23.90 28.86 -8.08
C LEU A 48 23.04 28.12 -9.12
N GLN A 49 21.78 27.82 -8.82
CA GLN A 49 20.86 27.16 -9.76
C GLN A 49 20.31 28.10 -10.85
N SER A 50 20.44 29.41 -10.66
CA SER A 50 19.96 30.41 -11.62
C SER A 50 20.87 30.55 -12.86
N ASP A 51 22.13 30.12 -12.76
CA ASP A 51 23.14 30.18 -13.81
C ASP A 51 23.84 28.83 -13.97
N GLU A 52 23.30 27.89 -14.76
CA GLU A 52 24.06 27.09 -15.74
C GLU A 52 23.17 26.05 -16.48
N PRO A 53 23.43 25.77 -17.77
CA PRO A 53 22.69 24.78 -18.57
C PRO A 53 23.44 23.43 -18.61
N GLN A 54 22.80 22.34 -18.18
CA GLN A 54 23.33 20.99 -18.43
C GLN A 54 22.36 20.09 -19.20
N GLU A 55 23.01 19.27 -20.02
CA GLU A 55 22.56 18.66 -21.25
C GLU A 55 22.20 17.17 -21.05
N ALA A 56 21.29 16.73 -21.92
CA ALA A 56 20.82 15.38 -22.24
C ALA A 56 21.55 14.15 -21.67
N LYS A 57 20.74 13.18 -21.20
CA LYS A 57 20.86 11.78 -21.62
C LYS A 57 19.49 11.21 -21.97
N GLU A 58 19.34 10.89 -23.25
CA GLU A 58 18.27 10.07 -23.85
C GLU A 58 18.34 8.64 -23.31
N GLU A 59 17.20 7.99 -23.04
CA GLU A 59 16.91 6.60 -23.43
C GLU A 59 15.37 6.42 -23.53
N GLU A 60 14.90 6.06 -24.71
CA GLU A 60 13.58 5.49 -25.06
C GLU A 60 13.86 4.06 -25.61
N PRO A 61 12.88 3.22 -26.00
CA PRO A 61 11.52 2.98 -25.50
C PRO A 61 11.15 1.47 -25.50
N VAL A 62 10.14 1.01 -24.74
CA VAL A 62 9.45 -0.26 -25.09
C VAL A 62 7.96 -0.28 -24.69
N ALA A 63 7.13 -0.01 -25.69
CA ALA A 63 5.90 -0.70 -26.12
C ALA A 63 4.99 -1.50 -25.12
N ARG A 64 3.70 -1.11 -25.18
CA ARG A 64 2.48 -1.92 -25.46
C ARG A 64 1.51 -2.34 -24.33
N THR A 65 0.27 -1.91 -24.56
CA THR A 65 -1.03 -2.62 -24.59
C THR A 65 -1.97 -2.67 -23.38
N SER A 66 -3.11 -1.99 -23.62
CA SER A 66 -4.52 -2.35 -23.36
C SER A 66 -5.02 -2.48 -21.93
N ALA A 67 -5.78 -1.45 -21.53
CA ALA A 67 -6.78 -1.48 -20.48
C ALA A 67 -8.00 -2.31 -20.91
N ALA A 68 -8.50 -3.16 -20.00
CA ALA A 68 -9.78 -3.84 -20.12
C ALA A 68 -10.76 -3.22 -19.12
N GLU A 69 -11.88 -2.72 -19.65
CA GLU A 69 -12.97 -2.08 -18.91
C GLU A 69 -13.91 -3.12 -18.29
N GLN A 70 -14.54 -2.71 -17.19
CA GLN A 70 -15.44 -3.47 -16.35
C GLN A 70 -16.89 -3.33 -16.82
N THR A 71 -17.73 -4.34 -16.55
CA THR A 71 -19.20 -4.18 -16.30
C THR A 71 -19.69 -5.47 -15.61
N ALA A 72 -20.03 -5.46 -14.31
CA ALA A 72 -21.37 -5.33 -13.69
C ALA A 72 -22.41 -6.35 -14.25
N GLU A 73 -23.26 -7.10 -13.52
CA GLU A 73 -23.84 -7.11 -12.15
C GLU A 73 -24.68 -8.47 -12.03
N PRO A 74 -25.65 -8.75 -11.10
CA PRO A 74 -25.47 -9.51 -9.85
C PRO A 74 -26.52 -10.66 -9.61
N LEU A 75 -26.64 -11.10 -8.33
CA LEU A 75 -27.81 -11.74 -7.65
C LEU A 75 -27.80 -13.28 -7.45
N ARG A 76 -27.67 -13.74 -6.20
CA ARG A 76 -28.83 -14.09 -5.32
C ARG A 76 -28.41 -14.83 -4.05
N ALA A 77 -28.98 -14.36 -2.94
CA ALA A 77 -28.91 -14.92 -1.59
C ALA A 77 -29.70 -16.23 -1.42
N LYS A 78 -29.21 -17.12 -0.53
CA LYS A 78 -30.07 -17.95 0.34
C LYS A 78 -29.40 -18.18 1.71
N LYS A 79 -30.11 -17.76 2.76
CA LYS A 79 -29.93 -18.12 4.17
C LYS A 79 -29.91 -19.64 4.37
N ASN A 80 -29.14 -20.12 5.33
CA ASN A 80 -29.64 -21.07 6.33
C ASN A 80 -28.84 -21.00 7.64
N LYS A 81 -29.59 -21.24 8.70
CA LYS A 81 -29.34 -21.05 10.12
C LYS A 81 -28.68 -22.30 10.71
N ASP A 82 -28.09 -22.11 11.89
CA ASP A 82 -27.80 -23.12 12.92
C ASP A 82 -26.40 -23.78 12.91
N LYS A 83 -25.54 -23.36 13.85
CA LYS A 83 -25.05 -24.18 14.98
C LYS A 83 -23.88 -23.50 15.69
N GLY A 84 -24.20 -22.75 16.75
CA GLY A 84 -23.26 -22.44 17.83
C GLY A 84 -22.96 -23.71 18.61
N SER A 85 -21.95 -24.46 18.15
CA SER A 85 -21.37 -25.61 18.89
C SER A 85 -20.05 -26.08 18.26
N ARG A 86 -19.26 -25.15 17.69
CA ARG A 86 -17.95 -25.47 17.07
C ARG A 86 -16.81 -24.57 17.55
N GLU A 87 -17.12 -23.46 18.21
CA GLU A 87 -16.12 -22.52 18.71
C GLU A 87 -15.38 -23.03 19.95
N ASP A 88 -16.07 -23.73 20.86
CA ASP A 88 -15.44 -24.32 22.06
C ASP A 88 -14.48 -25.49 21.78
N ALA A 89 -14.61 -26.16 20.63
CA ALA A 89 -13.75 -27.29 20.27
C ALA A 89 -12.37 -26.86 19.71
N LEU A 90 -12.22 -25.59 19.33
CA LEU A 90 -10.97 -25.03 18.82
C LEU A 90 -10.14 -24.37 19.94
N SER A 91 -10.79 -23.85 20.98
CA SER A 91 -10.14 -23.13 22.08
C SER A 91 -9.37 -24.06 23.04
N ALA A 92 -9.72 -25.34 23.12
CA ALA A 92 -9.13 -26.30 24.07
C ALA A 92 -7.89 -27.07 23.56
N LYS A 93 -7.38 -26.78 22.36
CA LYS A 93 -6.30 -27.60 21.74
C LYS A 93 -4.90 -26.99 21.76
N LEU A 94 -4.76 -25.68 22.00
CA LEU A 94 -3.48 -24.99 21.88
C LEU A 94 -3.09 -24.38 23.21
N SER A 95 -1.87 -24.64 23.65
CA SER A 95 -1.29 -23.93 24.78
C SER A 95 -1.16 -22.45 24.44
N PHE A 96 -1.20 -21.58 25.46
CA PHE A 96 -1.00 -20.15 25.24
C PHE A 96 0.37 -19.84 24.62
N GLU A 97 1.38 -20.64 24.96
CA GLU A 97 2.72 -20.52 24.39
C GLU A 97 2.72 -20.81 22.88
N GLU A 98 2.08 -21.89 22.42
CA GLU A 98 1.92 -22.15 20.99
C GLU A 98 1.11 -21.05 20.30
N TYR A 99 0.08 -20.53 20.96
CA TYR A 99 -0.71 -19.42 20.42
C TYR A 99 0.17 -18.20 20.17
N ARG A 100 1.05 -17.86 21.12
CA ARG A 100 1.97 -16.72 20.97
C ARG A 100 2.89 -16.92 19.77
N GLU A 101 3.42 -18.12 19.59
CA GLU A 101 4.39 -18.40 18.52
C GLU A 101 3.74 -18.33 17.14
N ARG A 102 2.51 -18.84 17.02
CA ARG A 102 1.78 -18.85 15.76
C ARG A 102 1.25 -17.47 15.36
N TYR A 103 0.68 -16.73 16.29
CA TYR A 103 -0.08 -15.51 15.95
C TYR A 103 0.61 -14.22 16.38
N LEU A 104 1.38 -14.22 17.46
CA LEU A 104 2.01 -13.01 18.03
C LEU A 104 3.48 -12.86 17.63
N GLY A 105 4.03 -13.82 16.86
CA GLY A 105 5.36 -13.75 16.29
C GLY A 105 5.55 -12.57 15.33
N HIS A 106 6.81 -12.23 15.07
CA HIS A 106 7.14 -11.20 14.09
C HIS A 106 6.84 -11.73 12.68
N SER A 107 5.84 -11.16 12.01
CA SER A 107 5.59 -11.40 10.59
C SER A 107 6.54 -10.56 9.75
N GLN A 108 7.10 -11.15 8.70
CA GLN A 108 7.75 -10.35 7.65
C GLN A 108 6.66 -9.64 6.85
N CYS A 109 6.29 -8.45 7.35
CA CYS A 109 5.32 -7.59 6.68
C CYS A 109 5.85 -7.30 5.27
N SER A 110 5.26 -7.95 4.26
CA SER A 110 5.62 -7.65 2.87
C SER A 110 5.26 -6.19 2.60
N ASN A 111 6.10 -5.47 1.85
CA ASN A 111 5.98 -4.02 1.67
C ASN A 111 4.71 -3.57 0.90
N GLY A 112 3.76 -4.48 0.64
CA GLY A 112 2.48 -4.22 -0.02
C GLY A 112 1.39 -3.87 1.00
N LYS A 113 0.81 -2.67 0.89
CA LYS A 113 -0.35 -2.27 1.70
C LYS A 113 -1.60 -2.98 1.19
N SER A 114 -2.28 -3.74 2.06
CA SER A 114 -3.59 -4.32 1.76
C SER A 114 -4.70 -3.38 2.23
N GLY A 115 -5.56 -2.96 1.31
CA GLY A 115 -6.74 -2.14 1.61
C GLY A 115 -8.00 -2.99 1.61
N PHE A 116 -8.41 -3.50 2.77
CA PHE A 116 -9.70 -4.18 2.93
C PHE A 116 -10.48 -3.60 4.10
N THR A 117 -11.80 -3.66 4.01
CA THR A 117 -12.70 -3.19 5.05
C THR A 117 -12.91 -4.29 6.09
N ILE A 118 -12.85 -3.92 7.37
CA ILE A 118 -13.11 -4.81 8.51
C ILE A 118 -14.09 -4.14 9.47
N ASN A 119 -14.92 -4.94 10.14
CA ASN A 119 -15.85 -4.45 11.16
C ASN A 119 -15.07 -3.78 12.31
N SER A 120 -15.53 -2.60 12.75
CA SER A 120 -14.92 -1.87 13.85
C SER A 120 -14.94 -2.63 15.18
N GLU A 121 -15.98 -3.41 15.44
CA GLU A 121 -16.09 -4.24 16.65
C GLU A 121 -14.99 -5.30 16.68
N VAL A 122 -14.81 -6.02 15.56
CA VAL A 122 -13.76 -7.03 15.41
C VAL A 122 -12.40 -6.38 15.56
N LEU A 123 -12.16 -5.26 14.87
CA LEU A 123 -10.89 -4.55 14.95
C LEU A 123 -10.58 -4.13 16.39
N GLN A 124 -11.58 -3.67 17.15
CA GLN A 124 -11.41 -3.29 18.55
C GLN A 124 -11.07 -4.51 19.42
N LEU A 125 -11.74 -5.64 19.23
CA LEU A 125 -11.40 -6.89 19.93
C LEU A 125 -9.95 -7.31 19.69
N LEU A 126 -9.47 -7.24 18.43
CA LEU A 126 -8.07 -7.56 18.16
C LEU A 126 -7.10 -6.60 18.87
N ARG A 127 -7.44 -5.30 18.97
CA ARG A 127 -6.65 -4.34 19.75
C ARG A 127 -6.67 -4.67 21.25
N ASP A 128 -7.81 -5.06 21.78
CA ASP A 128 -7.98 -5.42 23.18
C ASP A 128 -7.11 -6.63 23.53
N VAL A 129 -7.13 -7.67 22.71
CA VAL A 129 -6.27 -8.86 22.87
C VAL A 129 -4.79 -8.46 22.92
N LEU A 130 -4.32 -7.60 22.02
CA LEU A 130 -2.92 -7.14 22.02
C LEU A 130 -2.56 -6.36 23.29
N ARG A 131 -3.49 -5.55 23.81
CA ARG A 131 -3.30 -4.80 25.05
C ARG A 131 -3.24 -5.73 26.27
N ASP A 132 -4.14 -6.70 26.35
CA ASP A 132 -4.27 -7.60 27.49
C ASP A 132 -3.10 -8.59 27.56
N VAL A 133 -2.70 -9.12 26.41
CA VAL A 133 -1.55 -10.05 26.30
C VAL A 133 -0.21 -9.31 26.39
N ARG A 134 -0.19 -7.99 26.26
CA ARG A 134 1.02 -7.16 26.24
C ARG A 134 2.02 -7.60 25.17
N ALA A 135 1.50 -8.08 24.04
CA ALA A 135 2.32 -8.50 22.92
C ALA A 135 2.97 -7.27 22.25
N LYS A 136 4.24 -7.39 21.85
CA LYS A 136 4.98 -6.33 21.14
C LYS A 136 4.73 -6.32 19.62
N THR A 137 3.77 -7.12 19.15
CA THR A 137 3.44 -7.21 17.72
C THR A 137 2.52 -6.08 17.29
N THR A 138 2.55 -5.73 16.00
CA THR A 138 1.65 -4.70 15.46
C THR A 138 0.27 -5.31 15.19
N LEU A 139 -0.78 -4.48 15.22
CA LEU A 139 -2.13 -4.92 14.87
C LEU A 139 -2.18 -5.53 13.47
N THR A 140 -1.48 -4.90 12.51
CA THR A 140 -1.39 -5.39 11.13
C THR A 140 -0.73 -6.78 11.08
N ALA A 141 0.42 -6.97 11.72
CA ALA A 141 1.11 -8.26 11.73
C ALA A 141 0.26 -9.35 12.40
N TYR A 142 -0.45 -9.02 13.48
CA TYR A 142 -1.34 -9.96 14.15
C TYR A 142 -2.50 -10.39 13.25
N ILE A 143 -3.13 -9.44 12.53
CA ILE A 143 -4.17 -9.75 11.54
C ILE A 143 -3.62 -10.63 10.42
N GLU A 144 -2.46 -10.27 9.88
CA GLU A 144 -1.81 -11.05 8.82
C GLU A 144 -1.51 -12.48 9.26
N ASN A 145 -0.97 -12.67 10.46
CA ASN A 145 -0.68 -14.01 11.00
C ASN A 145 -1.94 -14.86 11.15
N ILE A 146 -3.04 -14.26 11.66
CA ILE A 146 -4.32 -14.96 11.76
C ILE A 146 -4.79 -15.43 10.38
N LEU A 147 -4.73 -14.55 9.38
CA LEU A 147 -5.14 -14.88 8.02
C LEU A 147 -4.24 -15.95 7.39
N LEU A 148 -2.92 -15.84 7.57
CA LEU A 148 -1.96 -16.81 7.05
C LEU A 148 -2.14 -18.19 7.66
N GLU A 149 -2.27 -18.27 8.99
CA GLU A 149 -2.46 -19.55 9.67
C GLU A 149 -3.80 -20.18 9.27
N HIS A 150 -4.86 -19.37 9.15
CA HIS A 150 -6.15 -19.85 8.63
C HIS A 150 -6.02 -20.45 7.22
N LEU A 151 -5.28 -19.80 6.33
CA LEU A 151 -5.06 -20.30 4.98
C LEU A 151 -4.19 -21.57 4.96
N LYS A 152 -3.18 -21.67 5.83
CA LYS A 152 -2.33 -22.87 5.98
C LYS A 152 -3.14 -24.07 6.46
N GLU A 153 -3.90 -23.92 7.54
CA GLU A 153 -4.73 -25.00 8.08
C GLU A 153 -5.74 -25.54 7.07
N ASN A 154 -6.27 -24.66 6.20
CA ASN A 154 -7.27 -25.01 5.20
C ASN A 154 -6.69 -25.31 3.81
N GLN A 155 -5.36 -25.24 3.63
CA GLN A 155 -4.69 -25.34 2.33
C GLN A 155 -5.06 -26.64 1.59
N ALA A 156 -4.99 -27.78 2.26
CA ALA A 156 -5.30 -29.08 1.64
C ALA A 156 -6.75 -29.17 1.16
N MET A 157 -7.69 -28.67 1.96
CA MET A 157 -9.13 -28.68 1.65
C MET A 157 -9.45 -27.72 0.50
N LEU A 158 -8.87 -26.52 0.53
CA LEU A 158 -9.02 -25.52 -0.53
C LEU A 158 -8.41 -26.01 -1.85
N ASN A 159 -7.20 -26.57 -1.83
CA ASN A 159 -6.54 -27.09 -3.03
C ASN A 159 -7.29 -28.30 -3.62
N LYS A 160 -7.80 -29.21 -2.79
CA LYS A 160 -8.64 -30.33 -3.24
C LYS A 160 -9.89 -29.84 -3.98
N THR A 161 -10.54 -28.81 -3.43
CA THR A 161 -11.76 -28.23 -4.03
C THR A 161 -11.43 -27.44 -5.30
N ALA A 162 -10.33 -26.70 -5.33
CA ALA A 162 -9.85 -26.00 -6.53
C ALA A 162 -9.58 -26.96 -7.70
N ALA A 163 -8.98 -28.11 -7.41
CA ALA A 163 -8.74 -29.16 -8.40
C ALA A 163 -10.05 -29.73 -8.99
N GLN A 164 -11.12 -29.83 -8.19
CA GLN A 164 -12.44 -30.25 -8.69
C GLN A 164 -13.01 -29.26 -9.72
N TYR A 165 -12.70 -27.97 -9.58
CA TYR A 165 -13.06 -26.94 -10.55
C TYR A 165 -12.08 -26.84 -11.74
N LYS A 166 -11.19 -27.84 -11.93
CA LYS A 166 -10.13 -27.86 -12.96
C LYS A 166 -9.21 -26.62 -12.92
N ARG A 167 -9.12 -25.93 -11.78
CA ARG A 167 -8.16 -24.85 -11.56
C ARG A 167 -6.87 -25.44 -10.99
N ASN A 168 -5.75 -24.81 -11.33
CA ASN A 168 -4.46 -25.14 -10.72
C ASN A 168 -4.49 -24.89 -9.20
N GLN A 169 -3.56 -25.51 -8.49
CA GLN A 169 -3.39 -25.37 -7.04
C GLN A 169 -3.40 -23.89 -6.64
N THR A 170 -4.34 -23.50 -5.78
CA THR A 170 -4.63 -22.09 -5.48
C THR A 170 -3.70 -21.52 -4.41
N LEU A 171 -3.21 -22.36 -3.49
CA LEU A 171 -2.34 -21.93 -2.39
C LEU A 171 -1.09 -22.81 -2.33
N ASN A 172 0.08 -22.21 -2.58
CA ASN A 172 1.43 -22.74 -2.32
C ASN A 172 2.09 -21.88 -1.24
N LEU A 173 1.53 -21.95 -0.03
CA LEU A 173 2.05 -21.32 1.19
C LEU A 173 2.97 -22.29 1.93
#